data_AF-A0A1Q7PXL2-F1
#
_entry.id   AF-A0A1Q7PXL2-F1
#
_cell.length_a   1.000
_cell.length_b   1.000
_cell.length_c   1.000
_cell.angle_alpha   90.00
_cell.angle_beta   90.00
_cell.angle_gamma   90.00
#
_symmetry.space_group_name_H-M   'P 1'
#
loop_
_entity.id
_entity.type
_entity.pdbx_description
1 polymer ?
#
loop_
_entity_poly.entity_id
_entity_poly.type
_entity_poly.pdbx_seq_one_letter_code
_entity_poly.pdbx_strand_id
1 'polypeptide(L)'
;MERNLLAGGFAGLVGGLVYALALLSLGLLPTIGRLVGSESARIGFSVELTIAVILGAVFGLAVFRQGASVGETLFWGLAYGAVLWFVGPLTLQALIVTHRLGWDLAAAQALLPSLIGQLVYGAIMAVVFTMLRAERRTLRLSATIVIRGIIAGLLAGWILGLLLQSQHRLLEFGGVVSSRSTTLAWLIVLALG
;
A
#
# COMPACT_ATOMS: atom_id res chain seq x y z
N MET A 1 -19.81 16.93 7.62
CA MET A 1 -19.33 15.89 6.67
C MET A 1 -18.50 16.54 5.58
N GLU A 2 -19.06 17.51 4.85
CA GLU A 2 -18.40 18.28 3.77
C GLU A 2 -17.02 18.84 4.14
N ARG A 3 -16.88 19.48 5.30
CA ARG A 3 -15.59 20.07 5.73
C ARG A 3 -14.44 19.05 5.82
N ASN A 4 -14.70 17.81 6.21
CA ASN A 4 -13.64 16.79 6.28
C ASN A 4 -13.33 16.19 4.90
N LEU A 5 -14.31 16.21 4.01
CA LEU A 5 -14.13 15.81 2.62
C LEU A 5 -13.23 16.83 1.91
N LEU A 6 -13.46 18.12 2.15
CA LEU A 6 -12.59 19.21 1.67
C LEU A 6 -11.20 19.15 2.30
N ALA A 7 -11.10 18.99 3.62
CA ALA A 7 -9.81 18.88 4.31
C ALA A 7 -9.03 17.63 3.86
N GLY A 8 -9.72 16.50 3.66
CA GLY A 8 -9.15 15.28 3.12
C GLY A 8 -8.68 15.46 1.68
N GLY A 9 -9.50 16.07 0.82
CA GLY A 9 -9.13 16.36 -0.57
C GLY A 9 -7.92 17.29 -0.67
N PHE A 10 -7.85 18.34 0.16
CA PHE A 10 -6.69 19.22 0.21
C PHE A 10 -5.44 18.51 0.74
N ALA A 11 -5.59 17.69 1.79
CA ALA A 11 -4.49 16.88 2.28
C ALA A 11 -3.97 15.87 1.24
N GLY A 12 -4.89 15.26 0.48
CA GLY A 12 -4.59 14.41 -0.67
C GLY A 12 -3.87 15.18 -1.78
N LEU A 13 -4.27 16.43 -2.06
CA LEU A 13 -3.58 17.29 -3.02
C LEU A 13 -2.13 17.55 -2.61
N VAL A 14 -1.89 17.89 -1.34
CA VAL A 14 -0.53 18.17 -0.85
C VAL A 14 0.34 16.92 -0.88
N GLY A 15 -0.17 15.78 -0.39
CA GLY A 15 0.53 14.50 -0.48
C GLY A 15 0.77 14.08 -1.93
N GLY A 16 -0.23 14.25 -2.78
CA GLY A 16 -0.21 13.92 -4.20
C GLY A 16 0.76 14.79 -4.98
N LEU A 17 0.92 16.06 -4.61
CA LEU A 17 1.91 16.94 -5.22
C LEU A 17 3.32 16.46 -4.94
N VAL A 18 3.63 16.09 -3.70
CA VAL A 18 4.94 15.52 -3.34
C VAL A 18 5.20 14.22 -4.08
N TYR A 19 4.19 13.35 -4.16
CA TYR A 19 4.28 12.09 -4.90
C TYR A 19 4.45 12.32 -6.41
N ALA A 20 3.69 13.22 -7.01
CA ALA A 20 3.77 13.56 -8.43
C ALA A 20 5.11 14.22 -8.80
N LEU A 21 5.70 15.03 -7.91
CA LEU A 21 7.06 15.55 -8.07
C LEU A 21 8.11 14.44 -8.02
N ALA A 22 7.92 13.44 -7.16
CA ALA A 22 8.78 12.26 -7.14
C ALA A 22 8.63 11.43 -8.43
N LEU A 23 7.42 11.29 -8.97
CA LEU A 23 7.20 10.64 -10.26
C LEU A 23 7.79 11.44 -11.42
N LEU A 24 7.77 12.77 -11.34
CA LEU A 24 8.40 13.65 -12.33
C LEU A 24 9.92 13.47 -12.35
N SER A 25 10.57 13.43 -11.18
CA SER A 25 12.02 13.22 -11.09
C SER A 25 12.46 11.83 -11.53
N LEU A 26 11.59 10.83 -11.37
CA LEU A 26 11.81 9.46 -11.85
C LEU A 26 11.40 9.25 -13.32
N GLY A 27 10.83 10.25 -13.99
CA GLY A 27 10.36 10.13 -15.38
C GLY A 27 9.16 9.19 -15.56
N LEU A 28 8.39 8.94 -14.50
CA LEU A 28 7.30 7.95 -14.47
C LEU A 28 5.92 8.54 -14.80
N LEU A 29 5.77 9.86 -14.86
CA LEU A 29 4.48 10.51 -15.18
C LEU A 29 3.87 10.10 -16.53
N PRO A 30 4.64 9.93 -17.63
CA PRO A 30 4.08 9.41 -18.88
C PRO A 30 3.44 8.02 -18.72
N THR A 31 3.95 7.19 -17.80
CA THR A 31 3.35 5.87 -17.51
C THR A 31 1.94 5.99 -16.95
N ILE A 32 1.70 7.00 -16.12
CA ILE A 32 0.35 7.29 -15.59
C ILE A 32 -0.54 7.90 -16.69
N GLY A 33 0.00 8.79 -17.53
CA GLY A 33 -0.72 9.33 -18.68
C GLY A 33 -1.23 8.23 -19.63
N ARG A 34 -0.44 7.17 -19.83
CA ARG A 34 -0.82 6.03 -20.69
C ARG A 34 -2.08 5.31 -20.21
N LEU A 35 -2.43 5.39 -18.92
CA LEU A 35 -3.68 4.83 -18.40
C LEU A 35 -4.92 5.51 -19.02
N VAL A 36 -4.78 6.74 -19.49
CA VAL A 36 -5.84 7.52 -20.16
C VAL A 36 -5.53 7.68 -21.66
N GLY A 37 -4.64 6.86 -22.21
CA GLY A 37 -4.29 6.86 -23.64
C GLY A 37 -3.42 8.04 -24.09
N SER A 38 -2.68 8.69 -23.17
CA SER A 38 -1.83 9.84 -23.50
C SER A 38 -0.39 9.68 -23.01
N GLU A 39 0.59 9.88 -23.89
CA GLU A 39 2.01 9.84 -23.51
C GLU A 39 2.53 11.16 -22.90
N SER A 40 1.65 12.15 -22.71
CA SER A 40 2.06 13.45 -22.18
C SER A 40 2.29 13.41 -20.67
N ALA A 41 3.49 13.79 -20.23
CA ALA A 41 3.82 13.94 -18.81
C ALA A 41 2.89 14.91 -18.08
N ARG A 42 2.40 15.97 -18.76
CA ARG A 42 1.43 16.91 -18.19
C ARG A 42 0.09 16.26 -17.90
N ILE A 43 -0.39 15.41 -18.81
CA ILE A 43 -1.64 14.67 -18.63
C ILE A 43 -1.49 13.65 -17.50
N GLY A 44 -0.37 12.93 -17.45
CA GLY A 44 -0.05 12.04 -16.34
C GLY A 44 -0.02 12.75 -14.98
N PHE A 45 0.56 13.95 -14.92
CA PHE A 45 0.56 14.79 -13.71
C PHE A 45 -0.86 15.17 -13.27
N SER A 46 -1.71 15.64 -14.19
CA SER A 46 -3.09 16.02 -13.88
C SER A 46 -3.94 14.84 -13.42
N VAL A 47 -3.76 13.67 -14.05
CA VAL A 47 -4.45 12.42 -13.67
C VAL A 47 -4.03 12.01 -12.25
N GLU A 48 -2.72 12.00 -11.98
CA GLU A 48 -2.20 11.65 -10.66
C GLU A 48 -2.74 12.59 -9.56
N LEU A 49 -2.73 13.90 -9.81
CA LEU A 49 -3.23 14.88 -8.86
C LEU A 49 -4.74 14.69 -8.59
N THR A 50 -5.50 14.34 -9.62
CA THR A 50 -6.94 14.06 -9.51
C THR A 50 -7.20 12.82 -8.66
N ILE A 51 -6.45 11.74 -8.91
CA ILE A 51 -6.53 10.51 -8.12
C ILE A 51 -6.17 10.82 -6.66
N ALA A 52 -5.09 11.57 -6.41
CA ALA A 52 -4.67 11.93 -5.07
C ALA A 52 -5.72 12.73 -4.29
N VAL A 53 -6.39 13.70 -4.93
CA VAL A 53 -7.50 14.45 -4.30
C VAL A 53 -8.65 13.52 -3.93
N ILE A 54 -9.04 12.60 -4.81
CA ILE A 54 -10.13 11.64 -4.55
C ILE A 54 -9.76 10.72 -3.38
N LEU A 55 -8.56 10.14 -3.38
CA LEU A 55 -8.08 9.27 -2.31
C LEU A 55 -7.97 10.01 -0.97
N GLY A 56 -7.50 11.25 -0.98
CA GLY A 56 -7.47 12.11 0.21
C GLY A 56 -8.87 12.40 0.75
N ALA A 57 -9.84 12.68 -0.11
CA ALA A 57 -11.23 12.90 0.28
C ALA A 57 -11.85 11.64 0.93
N VAL A 58 -11.57 10.46 0.36
CA VAL A 58 -11.97 9.16 0.93
C VAL A 58 -11.35 8.95 2.31
N PHE A 59 -10.05 9.24 2.47
CA PHE A 59 -9.38 9.17 3.76
C PHE A 59 -10.00 10.11 4.80
N GLY A 60 -10.23 11.37 4.43
CA GLY A 60 -10.86 12.36 5.31
C GLY A 60 -12.26 11.95 5.78
N LEU A 61 -13.01 11.23 4.94
CA LEU A 61 -14.29 10.64 5.32
C LEU A 61 -14.15 9.45 6.27
N ALA A 62 -13.19 8.56 6.01
CA ALA A 62 -12.94 7.38 6.84
C ALA A 62 -12.47 7.74 8.27
N VAL A 63 -11.57 8.72 8.39
CA VAL A 63 -11.00 9.17 9.68
C VAL A 63 -11.89 10.17 10.42
N PHE A 64 -12.88 10.77 9.75
CA PHE A 64 -13.79 11.73 10.37
C PHE A 64 -14.49 11.17 11.62
N ARG A 65 -14.94 9.90 11.56
CA ARG A 65 -15.78 9.30 12.60
C ARG A 65 -15.04 8.87 13.86
N GLN A 66 -13.71 8.76 13.82
CA GLN A 66 -12.96 8.05 14.87
C GLN A 66 -12.47 8.95 16.01
N GLY A 67 -12.50 10.28 15.88
CA GLY A 67 -11.96 11.18 16.92
C GLY A 67 -10.48 10.92 17.24
N ALA A 68 -9.75 10.39 16.27
CA ALA A 68 -8.40 9.86 16.42
C ALA A 68 -7.39 10.92 16.88
N SER A 69 -6.44 10.49 17.72
CA SER A 69 -5.29 11.31 18.09
C SER A 69 -4.36 11.57 16.89
N VAL A 70 -3.43 12.52 17.00
CA VAL A 70 -2.48 12.85 15.91
C VAL A 70 -1.66 11.63 15.49
N GLY A 71 -1.12 10.89 16.46
CA GLY A 71 -0.34 9.68 16.19
C GLY A 71 -1.18 8.54 15.58
N GLU A 72 -2.43 8.43 16.00
CA GLU A 72 -3.37 7.45 15.45
C GLU A 72 -3.78 7.81 14.02
N THR A 73 -3.98 9.09 13.71
CA THR A 73 -4.26 9.53 12.34
C THR A 73 -3.07 9.32 11.41
N LEU A 74 -1.84 9.52 11.91
CA LEU A 74 -0.62 9.19 11.17
C LEU A 74 -0.51 7.69 10.90
N PHE A 75 -0.79 6.85 11.90
CA PHE A 75 -0.85 5.39 11.73
C PHE A 75 -1.88 5.00 10.67
N TRP A 76 -3.09 5.59 10.72
CA TRP A 76 -4.10 5.39 9.69
C TRP A 76 -3.64 5.85 8.30
N GLY A 77 -2.90 6.96 8.21
CA GLY A 77 -2.30 7.42 6.96
C GLY A 77 -1.30 6.43 6.36
N LEU A 78 -0.41 5.89 7.19
CA LEU A 78 0.56 4.87 6.78
C LEU A 78 -0.15 3.57 6.36
N ALA A 79 -1.13 3.11 7.15
CA ALA A 79 -1.93 1.93 6.83
C ALA A 79 -2.70 2.13 5.51
N TYR A 80 -3.27 3.33 5.31
CA TYR A 80 -3.95 3.69 4.08
C TYR A 80 -3.00 3.68 2.88
N GLY A 81 -1.78 4.24 3.02
CA GLY A 81 -0.74 4.15 1.99
C GLY A 81 -0.34 2.70 1.66
N ALA A 82 -0.20 1.84 2.66
CA ALA A 82 0.09 0.42 2.44
C ALA A 82 -1.06 -0.30 1.70
N VAL A 83 -2.31 0.01 2.05
CA VAL A 83 -3.49 -0.52 1.35
C VAL A 83 -3.53 -0.03 -0.10
N LEU A 84 -3.26 1.26 -0.33
CA LEU A 84 -3.20 1.81 -1.68
C LEU A 84 -2.05 1.23 -2.51
N TRP A 85 -0.93 0.86 -1.89
CA TRP A 85 0.15 0.13 -2.57
C TRP A 85 -0.28 -1.27 -2.99
N PHE A 86 -1.03 -1.96 -2.12
CA PHE A 86 -1.57 -3.27 -2.44
C PHE A 86 -2.62 -3.20 -3.57
N VAL A 87 -3.51 -2.21 -3.53
CA VAL A 87 -4.58 -2.04 -4.52
C VAL A 87 -4.04 -1.50 -5.85
N GLY A 88 -3.14 -0.51 -5.82
CA GLY A 88 -2.62 0.15 -7.02
C GLY A 88 -1.56 -0.71 -7.74
N PRO A 89 -0.27 -0.63 -7.36
CA PRO A 89 0.82 -1.36 -7.99
C PRO A 89 0.62 -2.88 -8.07
N LEU A 90 0.28 -3.52 -6.94
CA LEU A 90 0.24 -4.98 -6.88
C LEU A 90 -0.99 -5.61 -7.54
N THR A 91 -2.11 -4.90 -7.53
CA THR A 91 -3.38 -5.45 -8.03
C THR A 91 -3.75 -4.82 -9.36
N LEU A 92 -4.03 -3.52 -9.41
CA LEU A 92 -4.50 -2.85 -10.62
C LEU A 92 -3.41 -2.75 -11.70
N GLN A 93 -2.22 -2.26 -11.35
CA GLN A 93 -1.15 -2.08 -12.32
C GLN A 93 -0.63 -3.43 -12.83
N ALA A 94 -0.44 -4.41 -11.95
CA ALA A 94 -0.09 -5.76 -12.34
C ALA A 94 -1.14 -6.35 -13.29
N LEU A 95 -2.43 -6.23 -12.97
CA LEU A 95 -3.51 -6.74 -13.82
C LEU A 95 -3.52 -6.06 -15.20
N ILE A 96 -3.29 -4.75 -15.28
CA ILE A 96 -3.27 -4.01 -16.54
C ILE A 96 -2.06 -4.38 -17.40
N VAL A 97 -0.88 -4.52 -16.79
CA VAL A 97 0.38 -4.73 -17.53
C VAL A 97 0.61 -6.20 -17.86
N THR A 98 0.43 -7.09 -16.89
CA THR A 98 0.79 -8.51 -17.01
C THR A 98 -0.42 -9.42 -17.20
N HIS A 99 -1.65 -8.89 -17.12
CA HIS A 99 -2.90 -9.66 -17.13
C HIS A 99 -2.97 -10.70 -16.00
N ARG A 100 -2.20 -10.51 -14.93
CA ARG A 100 -2.14 -11.39 -13.75
C ARG A 100 -2.13 -10.55 -12.47
N LEU A 101 -2.63 -11.13 -11.38
CA LEU A 101 -2.48 -10.53 -10.05
C LEU A 101 -1.02 -10.65 -9.60
N GLY A 102 -0.42 -9.53 -9.20
CA GLY A 102 0.98 -9.48 -8.71
C GLY A 102 1.13 -9.98 -7.28
N TRP A 103 0.25 -10.87 -6.80
CA TRP A 103 0.22 -11.33 -5.41
C TRP A 103 1.26 -12.43 -5.14
N ASP A 104 2.44 -12.27 -5.71
CA ASP A 104 3.60 -13.12 -5.48
C ASP A 104 4.73 -12.33 -4.81
N LEU A 105 5.66 -13.06 -4.19
CA LEU A 105 6.75 -12.43 -3.46
C LEU A 105 7.73 -11.68 -4.38
N ALA A 106 7.95 -12.17 -5.60
CA ALA A 106 8.90 -11.57 -6.52
C ALA A 106 8.41 -10.19 -7.02
N ALA A 107 7.12 -10.09 -7.34
CA ALA A 107 6.44 -8.86 -7.70
C ALA A 107 6.41 -7.87 -6.52
N ALA A 108 6.12 -8.35 -5.31
CA ALA A 108 6.17 -7.52 -4.10
C ALA A 108 7.57 -6.96 -3.82
N GLN A 109 8.62 -7.77 -4.00
CA GLN A 109 10.01 -7.33 -3.85
C GLN A 109 10.42 -6.32 -4.94
N ALA A 110 10.01 -6.55 -6.18
CA ALA A 110 10.29 -5.63 -7.28
C ALA A 110 9.61 -4.26 -7.09
N LEU A 111 8.42 -4.25 -6.47
CA LEU A 111 7.63 -3.04 -6.23
C LEU A 111 7.86 -2.42 -4.85
N LEU A 112 8.80 -2.94 -4.06
CA LEU A 112 9.12 -2.42 -2.72
C LEU A 112 9.51 -0.94 -2.71
N PRO A 113 10.24 -0.39 -3.70
CA PRO A 113 10.48 1.05 -3.78
C PRO A 113 9.19 1.88 -3.90
N SER A 114 8.17 1.36 -4.61
CA SER A 114 6.89 2.06 -4.77
C SER A 114 6.06 2.07 -3.48
N LEU A 115 6.26 1.09 -2.58
CA LEU A 115 5.65 1.08 -1.25
C LEU A 115 6.09 2.29 -0.44
N ILE A 116 7.38 2.65 -0.49
CA ILE A 116 7.91 3.82 0.22
C ILE A 116 7.19 5.08 -0.25
N GLY A 117 7.00 5.25 -1.56
CA GLY A 117 6.28 6.40 -2.12
C GLY A 117 4.82 6.48 -1.64
N GLN A 118 4.12 5.35 -1.61
CA GLN A 118 2.74 5.25 -1.12
C GLN A 118 2.62 5.50 0.39
N LEU A 119 3.59 5.04 1.18
CA LEU A 119 3.67 5.34 2.62
C LEU A 119 3.95 6.82 2.89
N VAL A 120 4.86 7.43 2.13
CA VAL A 120 5.15 8.88 2.22
C VAL A 120 3.93 9.70 1.85
N TYR A 121 3.24 9.34 0.76
CA TYR A 121 1.95 9.94 0.39
C TYR A 121 0.94 9.86 1.54
N GLY A 122 0.74 8.66 2.09
CA GLY A 122 -0.16 8.41 3.22
C GLY A 122 0.19 9.21 4.48
N ALA A 123 1.48 9.31 4.79
CA ALA A 123 1.99 10.06 5.94
C ALA A 123 1.76 11.57 5.78
N ILE A 124 2.13 12.15 4.64
CA ILE A 124 1.97 13.59 4.37
C ILE A 124 0.48 13.94 4.40
N MET A 125 -0.36 13.14 3.75
CA MET A 125 -1.81 13.33 3.78
C MET A 125 -2.35 13.33 5.21
N ALA A 126 -1.97 12.36 6.05
CA ALA A 126 -2.43 12.32 7.44
C ALA A 126 -1.93 13.52 8.27
N VAL A 127 -0.68 13.94 8.09
CA VAL A 127 -0.13 15.13 8.76
C VAL A 127 -0.90 16.39 8.35
N VAL A 128 -1.11 16.62 7.05
CA VAL A 128 -1.83 17.79 6.55
C VAL A 128 -3.29 17.76 7.01
N PHE A 129 -3.95 16.60 6.92
CA PHE A 129 -5.32 16.43 7.40
C PHE A 129 -5.46 16.71 8.90
N THR A 130 -4.51 16.23 9.72
CA THR A 130 -4.50 16.54 11.15
C THR A 130 -4.24 18.00 11.43
N MET A 131 -3.33 18.67 10.73
CA MET A 131 -3.08 20.11 10.90
C MET A 131 -4.34 20.93 10.61
N LEU A 132 -5.03 20.62 9.50
CA LEU A 132 -6.30 21.27 9.14
C LEU A 132 -7.43 21.00 10.15
N ARG A 133 -7.33 19.92 10.94
CA ARG A 133 -8.29 19.57 11.99
C ARG A 133 -7.87 20.04 13.39
N ALA A 134 -6.57 20.26 13.61
CA ALA A 134 -5.94 20.55 14.91
C ALA A 134 -6.22 21.98 15.40
N GLU A 135 -6.69 22.88 14.53
CA GLU A 135 -7.16 24.23 14.91
C GLU A 135 -8.27 24.23 16.00
N ARG A 136 -8.76 23.06 16.47
CA ARG A 136 -9.79 22.97 17.53
C ARG A 136 -9.51 22.01 18.70
N ARG A 137 -8.35 21.36 18.83
CA ARG A 137 -8.06 20.56 20.05
C ARG A 137 -6.56 20.44 20.33
N THR A 138 -6.19 20.78 21.56
CA THR A 138 -4.84 20.78 22.14
C THR A 138 -4.01 19.54 21.80
N LEU A 139 -2.78 19.80 21.35
CA LEU A 139 -1.73 18.86 20.98
C LEU A 139 -1.30 17.98 22.19
N ARG A 140 -1.61 16.68 22.16
CA ARG A 140 -0.96 15.69 23.02
C ARG A 140 -0.50 14.50 22.17
N LEU A 141 0.81 14.42 21.94
CA LEU A 141 1.47 13.25 21.36
C LEU A 141 1.79 12.28 22.51
N SER A 142 1.24 11.07 22.49
CA SER A 142 1.62 10.03 23.45
C SER A 142 2.59 9.06 22.78
N ALA A 143 3.83 9.01 23.29
CA ALA A 143 4.92 8.14 22.84
C ALA A 143 4.53 6.64 22.80
N THR A 144 3.56 6.25 23.63
CA THR A 144 3.06 4.87 23.73
C THR A 144 2.39 4.38 22.44
N ILE A 145 1.81 5.27 21.63
CA ILE A 145 1.10 4.89 20.38
C ILE A 145 2.10 4.62 19.24
N VAL A 146 3.21 5.37 19.19
CA VAL A 146 4.31 5.14 18.25
C VAL A 146 4.99 3.79 18.54
N ILE A 147 5.22 3.48 19.82
CA ILE A 147 5.83 2.21 20.24
C ILE A 147 4.92 1.02 19.87
N ARG A 148 3.61 1.14 20.06
CA ARG A 148 2.65 0.09 19.68
C ARG A 148 2.56 -0.11 18.17
N GLY A 149 2.66 0.95 17.37
CA GLY A 149 2.71 0.87 15.91
C GLY A 149 3.97 0.15 15.41
N ILE A 150 5.13 0.44 16.02
CA ILE A 150 6.39 -0.26 15.72
C ILE A 150 6.27 -1.75 16.07
N ILE A 151 5.72 -2.08 17.24
CA ILE A 151 5.53 -3.49 17.66
C ILE A 151 4.55 -4.21 16.72
N ALA A 152 3.44 -3.59 16.34
CA ALA A 152 2.47 -4.19 15.42
C ALA A 152 3.06 -4.39 14.01
N GLY A 153 3.85 -3.43 13.51
CA GLY A 153 4.55 -3.56 12.23
C GLY A 153 5.60 -4.66 12.25
N LEU A 154 6.37 -4.78 13.34
CA LEU A 154 7.33 -5.87 13.53
C LEU A 154 6.65 -7.23 13.65
N LEU A 155 5.52 -7.33 14.35
CA LEU A 155 4.74 -8.57 14.46
C LEU A 155 4.11 -8.96 13.12
N ALA A 156 3.59 -8.01 12.35
CA ALA A 156 3.07 -8.28 11.01
C ALA A 156 4.18 -8.74 10.06
N GLY A 157 5.34 -8.08 10.09
CA GLY A 157 6.53 -8.49 9.32
C GLY A 157 7.04 -9.88 9.73
N TRP A 158 7.00 -10.20 11.02
CA TRP A 158 7.38 -11.52 11.54
C TRP A 158 6.40 -12.60 11.09
N ILE A 159 5.08 -12.39 11.26
CA ILE A 159 4.06 -13.35 10.82
C ILE A 159 4.15 -13.60 9.32
N LEU A 160 4.39 -12.54 8.52
CA LEU A 160 4.65 -12.67 7.09
C LEU A 160 5.91 -13.52 6.83
N GLY A 161 7.00 -13.30 7.58
CA GLY A 161 8.22 -14.10 7.50
C GLY A 161 8.02 -15.58 7.85
N LEU A 162 7.20 -15.89 8.86
CA LEU A 162 6.85 -17.26 9.23
C LEU A 162 5.99 -17.96 8.17
N LEU A 163 5.07 -17.22 7.56
CA LEU A 163 4.27 -17.71 6.44
C LEU A 163 5.13 -18.01 5.20
N LEU A 164 6.19 -17.23 4.99
CA LEU A 164 7.14 -17.43 3.89
C LEU A 164 8.05 -18.65 4.14
N GLN A 165 8.47 -18.88 5.39
CA GLN A 165 9.28 -20.05 5.76
C GLN A 165 8.52 -21.38 5.64
N SER A 166 7.21 -21.41 5.88
CA SER A 166 6.42 -22.64 5.78
C SER A 166 6.27 -23.14 4.33
N GLN A 167 6.29 -22.23 3.35
CA GLN A 167 6.23 -22.56 1.92
C GLN A 167 7.55 -23.14 1.40
N HIS A 168 8.69 -22.68 1.93
CA HIS A 168 10.01 -23.21 1.55
C HIS A 168 10.14 -24.71 1.89
N ARG A 169 9.62 -25.12 3.06
CA ARG A 169 9.59 -26.54 3.44
C ARG A 169 8.73 -27.40 2.50
N LEU A 170 7.58 -26.89 2.05
CA LEU A 170 6.70 -27.63 1.12
C LEU A 170 7.32 -27.81 -0.27
N LEU A 171 8.11 -26.82 -0.74
CA LEU A 171 8.84 -26.90 -2.00
C LEU A 171 10.06 -27.83 -1.92
N GLU A 172 10.75 -27.88 -0.77
CA GLU A 172 11.79 -28.89 -0.51
C GLU A 172 11.20 -30.31 -0.47
N PHE A 173 10.05 -30.51 0.16
CA PHE A 173 9.34 -31.80 0.13
C PHE A 173 8.89 -32.19 -1.29
N GLY A 174 8.38 -31.25 -2.09
CA GLY A 174 8.03 -31.48 -3.49
C GLY A 174 9.25 -31.81 -4.38
N GLY A 175 10.38 -31.16 -4.12
CA GLY A 175 11.66 -31.43 -4.80
C GLY A 175 12.20 -32.83 -4.48
N VAL A 176 12.10 -33.28 -3.23
CA VAL A 176 12.54 -34.63 -2.80
C VAL A 176 11.64 -35.74 -3.37
N VAL A 177 10.32 -35.50 -3.50
CA VAL A 177 9.36 -36.46 -4.10
C VAL A 177 9.56 -36.61 -5.62
N SER A 178 10.04 -35.58 -6.31
CA SER A 178 10.31 -35.63 -7.76
C SER A 178 11.53 -36.48 -8.15
N SER A 179 12.36 -36.85 -7.18
CA SER A 179 13.66 -37.54 -7.38
C SER A 179 13.59 -39.08 -7.28
N ARG A 180 12.50 -39.66 -6.73
CA ARG A 180 12.33 -41.12 -6.67
C ARG A 180 10.95 -41.57 -7.17
N SER A 181 10.97 -42.20 -8.35
CA SER A 181 9.97 -43.13 -8.90
C SER A 181 8.51 -42.78 -8.59
N THR A 182 7.94 -41.96 -9.46
CA THR A 182 6.53 -41.51 -9.51
C THR A 182 5.48 -42.62 -9.35
N THR A 183 5.83 -43.88 -9.59
CA THR A 183 4.95 -45.04 -9.42
C THR A 183 4.60 -45.37 -7.96
N LEU A 184 5.49 -45.14 -6.99
CA LEU A 184 5.20 -45.43 -5.57
C LEU A 184 4.33 -44.34 -4.93
N ALA A 185 4.46 -43.08 -5.37
CA ALA A 185 3.65 -41.97 -4.90
C ALA A 185 2.18 -42.14 -5.30
N TRP A 186 1.90 -42.60 -6.52
CA TRP A 186 0.54 -42.90 -6.97
C TRP A 186 -0.10 -44.08 -6.22
N LEU A 187 0.67 -45.09 -5.84
CA LEU A 187 0.16 -46.22 -5.06
C LEU A 187 -0.23 -45.84 -3.62
N ILE A 188 0.49 -44.91 -3.00
CA ILE A 188 0.15 -44.42 -1.65
C ILE A 188 -1.11 -43.54 -1.68
N VAL A 189 -1.25 -42.70 -2.70
CA VAL A 189 -2.44 -41.84 -2.88
C VAL A 189 -3.69 -42.67 -3.17
N LEU A 190 -3.58 -43.77 -3.93
CA LEU A 190 -4.70 -44.68 -4.18
C LEU A 190 -5.04 -45.59 -2.99
N ALA A 191 -4.12 -45.78 -2.04
CA ALA A 191 -4.36 -46.61 -0.85
C ALA A 191 -4.95 -45.83 0.34
N LEU A 192 -4.91 -44.50 0.31
CA LEU A 192 -5.38 -43.60 1.37
C LEU A 192 -6.66 -42.83 1.01
N GLY A 193 -7.16 -42.96 -0.22
CA GLY A 193 -8.50 -42.52 -0.64
C GLY A 193 -9.50 -43.66 -0.54
#